data_AF-A0A811UEQ4-F1
#
_entry.id   AF-A0A811UEQ4-F1
#
_cell.length_a   1.000
_cell.length_b   1.000
_cell.length_c   1.000
_cell.angle_alpha   90.00
_cell.angle_beta   90.00
_cell.angle_gamma   90.00
#
_symmetry.space_group_name_H-M   'P 1'
#
loop_
_entity.id
_entity.type
_entity.pdbx_description
1 polymer ?
#
loop_
_entity_poly.entity_id
_entity_poly.type
_entity_poly.pdbx_seq_one_letter_code
_entity_poly.pdbx_strand_id
1 'polypeptide(L)'
;MAESHVQEVANLIEECDGLEKIEKLQNHENVEIYKLAYEIIEQYFSDEPEQASIAPTNDGSQFQFDPNADSKLPMNSFNFLN
;
A
#
# COMPACT_ATOMS: atom_id res chain seq x y z
N MET A 1 -6.39 -8.99 -12.96
CA MET A 1 -7.51 -9.94 -12.69
C MET A 1 -7.89 -9.96 -11.22
N ALA A 2 -6.94 -10.01 -10.26
CA ALA A 2 -7.25 -9.94 -8.82
C ALA A 2 -7.84 -8.60 -8.37
N GLU A 3 -7.30 -7.47 -8.86
CA GLU A 3 -7.81 -6.11 -8.57
C GLU A 3 -9.29 -5.93 -8.93
N SER A 4 -9.75 -6.56 -10.01
CA SER A 4 -11.16 -6.51 -10.43
C SER A 4 -12.10 -7.20 -9.44
N HIS A 5 -11.62 -8.26 -8.77
CA HIS A 5 -12.46 -9.00 -7.82
C HIS A 5 -12.51 -8.30 -6.46
N VAL A 6 -11.44 -7.61 -6.06
CA VAL A 6 -11.42 -6.78 -4.86
C VAL A 6 -12.44 -5.66 -4.97
N GLN A 7 -12.46 -4.94 -6.09
CA GLN A 7 -13.44 -3.88 -6.33
C GLN A 7 -14.88 -4.42 -6.35
N GLU A 8 -15.10 -5.59 -6.96
CA GLU A 8 -16.41 -6.24 -6.97
C GLU A 8 -16.90 -6.55 -5.55
N VAL A 9 -16.02 -7.10 -4.69
CA VAL A 9 -16.36 -7.38 -3.29
C VAL A 9 -16.61 -6.10 -2.49
N ALA A 10 -15.80 -5.05 -2.68
CA ALA A 10 -16.01 -3.75 -2.04
C ALA A 10 -17.38 -3.15 -2.41
N ASN A 11 -17.74 -3.18 -3.70
CA ASN A 11 -19.04 -2.72 -4.17
C ASN A 11 -20.19 -3.52 -3.55
N LEU A 12 -20.08 -4.86 -3.49
CA LEU A 12 -21.10 -5.71 -2.85
C LEU A 12 -21.25 -5.40 -1.35
N ILE A 13 -20.17 -5.02 -0.67
CA ILE A 13 -20.19 -4.61 0.74
C ILE A 13 -20.90 -3.25 0.89
N GLU A 14 -20.67 -2.30 0.00
CA GLU A 14 -21.40 -1.01 -0.02
C GLU A 14 -22.89 -1.20 -0.31
N GLU A 15 -23.25 -2.02 -1.30
CA GLU A 15 -24.64 -2.28 -1.70
C GLU A 15 -25.51 -2.90 -0.60
N CYS A 16 -24.88 -3.54 0.40
CA CYS A 16 -25.57 -4.13 1.55
C CYS A 16 -25.43 -3.32 2.85
N ASP A 17 -25.11 -2.02 2.74
CA ASP A 17 -24.89 -1.10 3.87
C ASP A 17 -23.75 -1.57 4.81
N GLY A 18 -22.82 -2.38 4.30
CA GLY A 18 -21.71 -2.94 5.04
C GLY A 18 -20.68 -1.88 5.41
N LEU A 19 -20.37 -0.96 4.50
CA LEU A 19 -19.43 0.13 4.74
C LEU A 19 -19.89 1.03 5.89
N GLU A 20 -21.17 1.43 5.93
CA GLU A 20 -21.74 2.24 7.04
C GLU A 20 -21.56 1.54 8.41
N LYS A 21 -21.71 0.20 8.44
CA LYS A 21 -21.49 -0.57 9.68
C LYS A 21 -20.03 -0.60 10.07
N ILE A 22 -19.11 -0.72 9.11
CA ILE A 22 -17.67 -0.70 9.36
C ILE A 22 -17.23 0.69 9.85
N GLU A 23 -17.75 1.78 9.29
CA GLU A 23 -17.51 3.15 9.78
C GLU A 23 -17.96 3.32 11.24
N LYS A 24 -19.13 2.78 11.61
CA LYS A 24 -19.60 2.81 13.02
C LYS A 24 -18.62 2.10 13.97
N LEU A 25 -17.95 1.04 13.51
CA LEU A 25 -16.96 0.32 14.31
C LEU A 25 -15.71 1.16 14.59
N GLN A 26 -15.44 2.23 13.84
CA GLN A 26 -14.36 3.16 14.18
C GLN A 26 -14.62 3.97 15.47
N ASN A 27 -15.85 3.97 15.99
CA ASN A 27 -16.18 4.59 17.27
C ASN A 27 -16.30 3.58 18.42
N HIS A 28 -15.92 2.33 18.18
CA HIS A 28 -16.06 1.26 19.16
C HIS A 28 -15.00 1.40 20.28
N GLU A 29 -15.39 1.16 21.54
CA GLU A 29 -14.51 1.30 22.72
C GLU A 29 -13.32 0.31 22.73
N ASN A 30 -13.52 -0.84 22.08
CA ASN A 30 -12.45 -1.81 21.87
C ASN A 30 -11.51 -1.33 20.76
N VAL A 31 -10.28 -1.00 21.16
CA VAL A 31 -9.21 -0.50 20.29
C VAL A 31 -8.91 -1.44 19.12
N GLU A 32 -9.00 -2.75 19.31
CA GLU A 32 -8.73 -3.72 18.24
C GLU A 32 -9.84 -3.72 17.18
N ILE A 33 -11.10 -3.51 17.59
CA ILE A 33 -12.22 -3.37 16.66
C ILE A 33 -12.08 -2.07 15.86
N TYR A 34 -11.72 -0.97 16.52
CA TYR A 34 -11.42 0.30 15.86
C TYR A 34 -10.31 0.15 14.81
N LYS A 35 -9.17 -0.45 15.17
CA LYS A 35 -8.03 -0.64 14.27
C LYS A 35 -8.39 -1.47 13.05
N LEU A 36 -9.09 -2.60 13.25
CA LEU A 36 -9.52 -3.45 12.13
C LEU A 36 -10.48 -2.70 11.20
N ALA A 37 -11.42 -1.94 11.74
CA ALA A 37 -12.33 -1.13 10.93
C ALA A 37 -11.58 -0.04 10.15
N TYR A 38 -10.61 0.61 10.79
CA TYR A 38 -9.72 1.58 10.16
C TYR A 38 -8.93 0.96 9.00
N GLU A 39 -8.25 -0.17 9.21
CA GLU A 39 -7.47 -0.84 8.18
C GLU A 39 -8.30 -1.29 6.98
N ILE A 40 -9.52 -1.79 7.22
CA ILE A 40 -10.43 -2.18 6.13
C ILE A 40 -10.82 -0.96 5.29
N ILE A 41 -11.16 0.16 5.93
CA ILE A 41 -11.56 1.38 5.23
C ILE A 41 -10.38 1.93 4.42
N GLU A 42 -9.21 2.03 5.05
CA GLU A 42 -7.98 2.56 4.42
C GLU A 42 -7.57 1.72 3.19
N GLN A 43 -7.65 0.40 3.26
CA GLN A 43 -7.18 -0.49 2.18
C GLN A 43 -8.17 -0.58 1.01
N TYR A 44 -9.47 -0.57 1.27
CA TYR A 44 -10.46 -0.96 0.26
C TYR A 44 -11.47 0.13 -0.10
N PHE A 45 -11.61 1.19 0.71
CA PHE A 45 -12.66 2.20 0.56
C PHE A 45 -12.14 3.65 0.55
N SER A 46 -10.84 3.86 0.73
CA SER A 46 -10.23 5.19 0.59
C SER A 46 -10.01 5.56 -0.88
N ASP A 47 -10.33 6.81 -1.22
CA ASP A 47 -10.16 7.36 -2.58
C ASP A 47 -8.70 7.56 -3.02
N GLU A 48 -7.73 7.35 -2.12
CA GLU A 48 -6.33 7.40 -2.50
C GLU A 48 -5.97 6.14 -3.29
N PRO A 49 -5.40 6.27 -4.50
CA PRO A 49 -4.96 5.11 -5.25
C PRO A 49 -3.91 4.40 -4.39
N GLU A 50 -4.21 3.16 -3.98
CA GLU A 50 -3.18 2.25 -3.50
C GLU A 50 -2.05 2.32 -4.53
N GLN A 51 -0.91 2.89 -4.13
CA GLN A 51 0.34 2.60 -4.81
C GLN A 51 0.52 1.10 -4.64
N ALA A 52 0.01 0.37 -5.63
CA ALA A 52 0.04 -1.06 -5.76
C ALA A 52 1.42 -1.52 -5.32
N SER A 53 1.48 -2.14 -4.14
CA SER A 53 2.66 -2.81 -3.59
C SER A 53 4.00 -2.12 -3.88
N ILE A 54 4.63 -1.57 -2.85
CA ILE A 54 6.11 -1.65 -2.78
C ILE A 54 6.53 -3.12 -2.55
N ALA A 55 6.07 -4.04 -3.40
CA ALA A 55 6.76 -5.29 -3.62
C ALA A 55 8.07 -4.89 -4.31
N PRO A 56 9.25 -5.31 -3.79
CA PRO A 56 10.49 -5.09 -4.51
C PRO A 56 10.35 -5.75 -5.88
N THR A 57 10.29 -4.93 -6.94
CA THR A 57 10.43 -5.41 -8.29
C THR A 57 11.82 -6.06 -8.37
N ASN A 58 11.85 -7.39 -8.38
CA ASN A 58 13.01 -8.14 -8.82
C ASN A 58 13.13 -8.01 -10.34
N ASP A 59 13.12 -6.77 -10.85
CA ASP A 59 13.38 -6.44 -12.24
C ASP A 59 14.89 -6.48 -12.44
N GLY A 60 15.44 -7.70 -12.38
CA GLY A 60 16.67 -8.19 -13.03
C GLY A 60 17.96 -7.36 -12.94
N SER A 61 17.98 -6.26 -12.22
CA SER A 61 19.07 -5.31 -12.14
C SER A 61 19.90 -5.71 -10.94
N GLN A 62 20.50 -6.89 -11.06
CA GLN A 62 21.57 -7.36 -10.21
C GLN A 62 22.58 -6.22 -10.08
N PHE A 63 22.62 -5.56 -8.93
CA PHE A 63 23.70 -4.64 -8.58
C PHE A 63 24.98 -5.47 -8.48
N GLN A 64 25.68 -5.60 -9.60
CA GLN A 64 27.00 -6.20 -9.67
C GLN A 64 27.98 -5.20 -9.05
N PHE A 65 28.28 -5.37 -7.77
CA PHE A 65 29.44 -4.72 -7.16
C PHE A 65 30.68 -5.37 -7.79
N ASP A 66 31.26 -4.71 -8.78
CA ASP A 66 32.58 -5.10 -9.30
C ASP A 66 33.64 -4.53 -8.34
N PRO A 67 34.34 -5.37 -7.56
CA PRO A 67 35.34 -4.90 -6.61
C PRO A 67 36.61 -4.36 -7.29
N ASN A 68 36.69 -4.36 -8.63
CA ASN A 68 37.82 -3.82 -9.40
C ASN A 68 37.45 -2.64 -10.31
N ALA A 69 36.28 -2.02 -10.14
CA ALA A 69 35.93 -0.79 -10.85
C ALA A 69 36.67 0.42 -10.27
N ASP A 70 37.99 0.47 -10.49
CA ASP A 70 38.82 1.64 -10.29
C ASP A 70 38.30 2.80 -11.16
N SER A 71 37.86 3.85 -10.48
CA SER A 71 37.92 5.24 -10.94
C SER A 71 37.30 5.61 -12.30
N LYS A 72 35.96 5.75 -12.34
CA LYS A 72 35.24 6.89 -12.97
C LYS A 72 33.75 6.62 -13.08
N LEU A 73 32.98 7.00 -12.06
CA LEU A 73 31.60 7.43 -12.27
C LEU A 73 31.33 8.63 -11.36
N PRO A 74 30.76 9.73 -11.88
CA PRO A 74 30.51 10.94 -11.10
C PRO A 74 29.45 10.64 -10.04
N MET A 75 29.85 10.81 -8.79
CA MET A 75 29.07 10.65 -7.58
C MET A 75 28.10 11.83 -7.40
N ASN A 76 27.21 12.01 -8.36
CA ASN A 76 26.08 12.95 -8.32
C ASN A 76 24.80 12.08 -8.22
N SER A 77 23.94 12.14 -7.22
CA SER A 77 23.80 13.06 -6.11
C SER A 77 22.83 12.38 -5.13
N PHE A 78 23.31 11.89 -4.00
CA PHE A 78 22.41 11.46 -2.91
C PHE A 78 21.94 12.72 -2.17
N ASN A 79 20.72 13.18 -2.45
CA ASN A 79 20.09 14.28 -1.72
C ASN A 79 19.25 13.73 -0.55
N PHE A 80 19.71 13.93 0.68
CA PHE A 80 18.86 13.91 1.87
C PHE A 80 18.44 15.35 2.15
N LEU A 81 17.16 15.67 1.91
CA LEU A 81 16.59 16.97 2.27
C LEU A 81 16.64 17.15 3.79
N ASN A 82 17.20 18.29 4.22
CA ASN A 82 16.80 19.00 5.43
C ASN A 82 16.43 20.42 5.03
#